data_AF-A0A527HH96-F1
#
_entry.id   AF-A0A527HH96-F1
#
_cell.length_a   1.000
_cell.length_b   1.000
_cell.length_c   1.000
_cell.angle_alpha   90.00
_cell.angle_beta   90.00
_cell.angle_gamma   90.00
#
_symmetry.space_group_name_H-M   'P 1'
#
loop_
_entity.id
_entity.type
_entity.pdbx_description
1 polymer ?
#
loop_
_entity_poly.entity_id
_entity_poly.type
_entity_poly.pdbx_seq_one_letter_code
_entity_poly.pdbx_strand_id
1 'polypeptide(L)' 'MLALDARLEIDRIVETLREQVLGTQRRRGVVVGLSGGIDSSVVATLCARAFGKDKV' A
#
# COMPACT_ATOMS: atom_id res chain seq x y z
N MET A 1 -10.40 -22.50 7.92
CA MET A 1 -10.65 -21.04 7.93
C MET A 1 -9.31 -20.37 8.14
N LEU A 2 -8.87 -19.47 7.25
CA LEU A 2 -7.60 -18.77 7.42
C LEU A 2 -7.76 -17.78 8.59
N ALA A 3 -6.94 -17.92 9.63
CA ALA A 3 -6.88 -16.92 10.69
C ALA A 3 -5.99 -15.78 10.21
N LEU A 4 -6.61 -14.70 9.71
CA LEU A 4 -5.91 -13.51 9.22
C LEU A 4 -6.09 -12.38 10.22
N ASP A 5 -4.99 -11.88 10.79
CA ASP A 5 -5.01 -10.60 11.49
C ASP A 5 -4.83 -9.48 10.48
N ALA A 6 -5.94 -8.83 10.12
CA ALA A 6 -5.94 -7.76 9.14
C ALA A 6 -5.04 -6.57 9.54
N ARG A 7 -4.91 -6.28 10.85
CA ARG A 7 -4.11 -5.14 11.30
C ARG A 7 -2.63 -5.42 11.12
N LEU A 8 -2.20 -6.62 11.54
CA LEU A 8 -0.82 -7.06 11.37
C LEU A 8 -0.42 -7.07 9.89
N GLU A 9 -1.31 -7.54 9.02
CA GLU A 9 -1.05 -7.59 7.60
C GLU A 9 -1.01 -6.23 6.93
N ILE A 10 -1.88 -5.30 7.34
CA ILE A 10 -1.81 -3.90 6.88
C ILE A 10 -0.44 -3.31 7.20
N ASP A 11 0.04 -3.47 8.43
CA ASP A 11 1.33 -2.90 8.84
C ASP A 11 2.50 -3.57 8.11
N ARG A 12 2.45 -4.90 7.93
CA ARG A 12 3.45 -5.66 7.15
C ARG A 12 3.51 -5.23 5.69
N ILE A 13 2.35 -5.06 5.03
CA ILE A 13 2.28 -4.63 3.63
C ILE A 13 2.76 -3.19 3.49
N VAL A 14 2.35 -2.29 4.39
CA VAL A 14 2.79 -0.88 4.37
C VAL A 14 4.30 -0.77 4.49
N GLU A 15 4.92 -1.55 5.37
CA GLU A 15 6.38 -1.51 5.53
C GLU A 15 7.09 -2.07 4.29
N THR A 16 6.57 -3.16 3.73
CA THR A 16 7.07 -3.72 2.47
C THR A 16 6.99 -2.72 1.32
N LEU A 17 5.89 -1.97 1.22
CA LEU A 17 5.71 -0.91 0.22
C LEU A 17 6.73 0.22 0.40
N ARG A 18 7.01 0.65 1.63
CA ARG A 18 8.02 1.68 1.93
C ARG A 18 9.42 1.21 1.54
N GLU A 19 9.81 0.01 1.94
CA GLU A 19 11.13 -0.55 1.63
C GLU A 19 11.32 -0.68 0.12
N GLN A 20 10.34 -1.24 -0.58
CA GLN A 20 10.46 -1.44 -2.03
C GLN A 20 10.48 -0.12 -2.81
N VAL A 21 9.62 0.84 -2.47
CA VAL A 21 9.45 2.07 -3.26
C VAL A 21 10.48 3.13 -2.85
N LEU A 22 10.63 3.40 -1.55
CA LEU A 22 11.50 4.46 -1.04
C LEU A 22 12.95 3.99 -0.87
N GLY A 23 13.14 2.74 -0.45
CA GLY A 23 14.46 2.15 -0.22
C GLY A 23 15.09 1.60 -1.50
N THR A 24 14.52 0.51 -2.03
CA THR A 24 15.09 -0.23 -3.16
C THR A 24 14.99 0.55 -4.48
N GLN A 25 13.78 1.00 -4.84
CA GLN A 25 13.56 1.73 -6.09
C GLN A 25 13.89 3.22 -6.01
N ARG A 26 14.03 3.75 -4.78
CA ARG A 26 14.36 5.17 -4.50
C ARG A 26 13.41 6.16 -5.18
N ARG A 27 12.13 5.79 -5.29
CA ARG A 27 11.03 6.63 -5.79
C ARG A 27 10.38 7.38 -4.63
N ARG A 28 9.61 8.42 -4.96
CA ARG A 28 8.96 9.27 -3.96
C ARG A 28 7.50 8.90 -3.69
N GLY A 29 6.91 8.04 -4.50
CA GLY A 29 5.49 7.69 -4.47
C GLY A 29 5.15 6.67 -5.55
N VAL A 30 3.86 6.43 -5.75
CA VAL A 30 3.34 5.46 -6.71
C VAL A 30 2.20 6.08 -7.53
N VAL A 31 1.77 5.38 -8.59
CA VAL A 31 0.56 5.69 -9.34
C VAL A 31 -0.31 4.45 -9.29
N VAL A 32 -1.58 4.60 -8.87
CA VAL A 32 -2.53 3.48 -8.76
C VAL A 32 -3.74 3.73 -9.66
N GLY A 33 -4.04 2.76 -10.53
CA GLY A 33 -5.28 2.77 -11.30
C GLY A 33 -6.47 2.34 -10.44
N LEU A 34 -7.57 3.07 -10.52
CA LEU A 34 -8.82 2.76 -9.81
C LEU A 34 -9.88 2.27 -10.78
N SER A 35 -10.38 1.05 -10.57
CA SER A 35 -11.48 0.49 -11.35
C SER A 35 -12.84 0.64 -10.68
N GLY A 36 -12.86 1.06 -9.41
CA GLY A 36 -14.05 1.05 -8.55
C GLY A 36 -14.28 -0.29 -7.83
N GLY A 37 -13.43 -1.29 -8.07
CA GLY A 37 -13.46 -2.56 -7.34
C GLY A 37 -12.74 -2.50 -5.99
N ILE A 38 -13.17 -3.37 -5.06
CA ILE A 38 -12.65 -3.43 -3.69
C ILE A 38 -11.12 -3.58 -3.64
N ASP A 39 -10.55 -4.40 -4.53
CA ASP A 39 -9.10 -4.63 -4.57
C ASP A 39 -8.33 -3.35 -4.89
N SER A 40 -8.77 -2.60 -5.90
CA SER A 40 -8.14 -1.33 -6.29
C SER A 40 -8.25 -0.28 -5.18
N SER A 41 -9.37 -0.25 -4.46
CA SER A 41 -9.59 0.65 -3.33
C SER A 41 -8.70 0.30 -2.13
N VAL A 42 -8.54 -0.99 -1.82
CA VAL A 42 -7.64 -1.45 -0.75
C VAL A 42 -6.19 -1.10 -1.08
N VAL A 43 -5.74 -1.37 -2.31
CA VAL A 43 -4.39 -1.02 -2.77
C VAL A 43 -4.15 0.49 -2.64
N ALA A 44 -5.05 1.33 -3.16
CA ALA A 44 -4.91 2.79 -3.06
C ALA A 44 -4.84 3.28 -1.61
N THR A 45 -5.65 2.70 -0.71
CA THR A 45 -5.64 3.04 0.71
C THR A 45 -4.33 2.66 1.39
N LEU A 46 -3.80 1.47 1.10
CA LEU A 46 -2.51 1.01 1.63
C LEU A 46 -1.35 1.86 1.11
N CYS A 47 -1.36 2.22 -0.18
CA CYS A 47 -0.38 3.14 -0.75
C CYS A 47 -0.45 4.52 -0.08
N ALA A 48 -1.66 5.07 0.13
CA ALA A 48 -1.82 6.36 0.79
C ALA A 48 -1.31 6.33 2.24
N ARG A 49 -1.51 5.21 2.95
CA ARG A 49 -0.95 4.98 4.29
C ARG A 49 0.58 4.84 4.27
N ALA A 50 1.14 4.22 3.25
CA ALA A 50 2.58 4.02 3.12
C ALA A 50 3.33 5.32 2.77
N PHE A 51 2.81 6.10 1.81
CA PHE A 51 3.54 7.20 1.17
C PHE A 51 2.97 8.59 1.46
N GLY A 52 1.74 8.67 1.99
CA GLY A 52 0.96 9.90 2.13
C GLY A 52 0.07 10.15 0.91
N LYS A 53 -1.11 10.74 1.14
CA LYS A 53 -2.13 10.98 0.10
C LYS A 53 -1.65 11.84 -1.08
N ASP A 54 -0.65 12.70 -0.88
CA ASP A 54 -0.11 13.58 -1.91
C ASP A 54 0.93 12.87 -2.81
N LYS A 55 1.18 11.57 -2.58
CA LYS A 55 2.21 10.77 -3.26
C LYS A 55 1.67 9.46 -3.89
N VAL A 56 0.35 9.40 -4.13
CA VAL A 56 -0.38 8.24 -4.68
C VAL A 56 -1.35 8.68 -5.76
#